data_AF-A0A7G1PHW6-F1
#
_entry.id   AF-A0A7G1PHW6-F1
#
_cell.length_a   1.000
_cell.length_b   1.000
_cell.length_c   1.000
_cell.angle_alpha   90.00
_cell.angle_beta   90.00
_cell.angle_gamma   90.00
#
_symmetry.space_group_name_H-M   'P 1'
#
loop_
_entity.id
_entity.type
_entity.pdbx_description
1 polymer ?
#
loop_
_entity_poly.entity_id
_entity_poly.type
_entity_poly.pdbx_seq_one_letter_code
_entity_poly.pdbx_strand_id
1 'polypeptide(L)'
;MLHRHFTDFDAFLAELILDRVRGIEDRTTTLRAAAGTGSVVDNLVDALQDLFGPVTVAIVALITFRDGLRARLREAGLTGIPLAMQGTAMIAAYLTAERKLRRLAGDADIDTLAPTLVGAGHLLFADRTIAPPQTAAVRKMVTTVIAGALRPLPS
;
A
#
# COMPACT_ATOMS: atom_id res chain seq x y z
N MET A 1 -3.49 23.90 -19.95
CA MET A 1 -2.71 24.82 -19.09
C MET A 1 -1.75 24.07 -18.14
N LEU A 2 -1.23 22.90 -18.51
CA LEU A 2 -0.22 22.15 -17.70
C LEU A 2 1.20 22.73 -17.87
N HIS A 3 1.46 23.31 -19.05
CA HIS A 3 2.79 23.81 -19.47
C HIS A 3 3.30 25.04 -18.70
N ARG A 4 2.47 25.66 -17.85
CA ARG A 4 2.89 26.80 -17.02
C ARG A 4 3.51 26.37 -15.68
N HIS A 5 3.28 25.13 -15.27
CA HIS A 5 3.80 24.56 -14.01
C HIS A 5 4.75 23.39 -14.24
N PHE A 6 4.64 22.70 -15.37
CA PHE A 6 5.45 21.53 -15.67
C PHE A 6 6.04 21.64 -17.07
N THR A 7 7.30 21.23 -17.20
CA THR A 7 8.03 21.19 -18.47
C THR A 7 7.39 20.22 -19.47
N ASP A 8 6.80 19.13 -19.00
CA ASP A 8 6.02 18.16 -19.78
C ASP A 8 5.06 17.34 -18.89
N PHE A 9 4.34 16.39 -19.48
CA PHE A 9 3.41 15.52 -18.76
C PHE A 9 4.12 14.54 -17.81
N ASP A 10 5.34 14.09 -18.13
CA ASP A 10 6.10 13.20 -17.26
C ASP A 10 6.60 13.93 -16.01
N ALA A 11 6.84 15.24 -16.09
CA ALA A 11 7.21 16.09 -14.94
C ALA A 11 6.02 16.22 -14.00
N PHE A 12 4.83 16.44 -14.56
CA PHE A 12 3.60 16.42 -13.79
C PHE A 12 3.37 15.07 -13.10
N LEU A 13 3.54 13.96 -13.82
CA LEU A 13 3.35 12.62 -13.25
C LEU A 13 4.40 12.30 -12.17
N ALA A 14 5.65 12.73 -12.34
CA ALA A 14 6.69 12.54 -11.33
C ALA A 14 6.35 13.28 -10.03
N GLU A 15 5.95 14.55 -10.11
CA GLU A 15 5.53 15.33 -8.94
C GLU A 15 4.26 14.76 -8.29
N LEU A 16 3.29 14.30 -9.08
CA LEU A 16 2.11 13.61 -8.57
C LEU A 16 2.49 12.33 -7.80
N ILE A 17 3.45 11.55 -8.29
CA ILE A 17 3.92 10.34 -7.60
C ILE A 17 4.66 10.70 -6.32
N LEU A 18 5.53 11.71 -6.35
CA LEU A 18 6.25 12.19 -5.16
C LEU A 18 5.30 12.67 -4.07
N ASP A 19 4.26 13.43 -4.44
CA ASP A 19 3.19 13.83 -3.52
C ASP A 19 2.50 12.62 -2.86
N ARG A 20 2.21 11.58 -3.65
CA ARG A 20 1.61 10.35 -3.09
C ARG A 20 2.54 9.52 -2.23
N VAL A 21 3.83 9.50 -2.55
CA VAL A 21 4.84 8.88 -1.68
C VAL A 21 4.86 9.59 -0.33
N ARG A 22 4.90 10.93 -0.30
CA ARG A 22 4.83 11.71 0.95
C ARG A 22 3.55 11.40 1.74
N GLY A 23 2.40 11.35 1.07
CA GLY A 23 1.14 10.98 1.72
C GLY A 23 1.12 9.56 2.32
N ILE A 24 1.90 8.61 1.77
CA ILE A 24 2.04 7.26 2.36
C ILE A 24 2.88 7.30 3.64
N GLU A 25 3.84 8.22 3.77
CA GLU A 25 4.63 8.37 4.99
C GLU A 25 3.75 8.80 6.19
N ASP A 26 2.83 9.74 5.95
CA ASP A 26 1.83 10.15 6.96
C ASP A 26 0.93 8.98 7.36
N ARG A 27 0.41 8.24 6.37
CA ARG A 27 -0.41 7.04 6.61
C ARG A 27 0.36 5.95 7.35
N THR A 28 1.66 5.83 7.10
CA THR A 28 2.53 4.88 7.81
C THR A 28 2.60 5.20 9.29
N THR A 29 2.72 6.48 9.63
CA THR A 29 2.72 6.92 11.02
C THR A 29 1.38 6.61 11.69
N THR A 30 0.27 6.96 11.03
CA THR A 30 -1.09 6.68 11.52
C THR A 30 -1.36 5.20 11.73
N LEU A 31 -1.07 4.36 10.72
CA LEU A 31 -1.30 2.93 10.79
C LEU A 31 -0.44 2.27 11.87
N ARG A 32 0.84 2.65 11.96
CA ARG A 32 1.71 2.16 13.03
C ARG A 32 1.21 2.55 14.42
N ALA A 33 0.67 3.76 14.58
CA ALA A 33 0.08 4.22 15.83
C ALA A 33 -1.22 3.47 16.19
N ALA A 34 -1.94 2.92 15.21
CA ALA A 34 -3.10 2.06 15.45
C ALA A 34 -2.72 0.67 16.00
N ALA A 35 -1.43 0.31 16.04
CA ALA A 35 -1.00 -0.99 16.54
C ALA A 35 -1.46 -1.23 17.99
N GLY A 36 -2.03 -2.40 18.24
CA GLY A 36 -2.62 -2.76 19.54
C GLY A 36 -4.06 -2.26 19.74
N THR A 37 -4.60 -1.50 18.80
CA THR A 37 -6.01 -1.06 18.79
C THR A 37 -6.78 -1.78 17.68
N GLY A 38 -8.12 -1.73 17.73
CA GLY A 38 -9.00 -2.36 16.74
C GLY A 38 -8.71 -3.86 16.57
N SER A 39 -9.06 -4.43 15.41
CA SER A 39 -8.52 -5.74 14.99
C SER A 39 -7.42 -5.55 13.94
N VAL A 40 -6.47 -6.49 13.86
CA VAL A 40 -5.41 -6.44 12.84
C VAL A 40 -6.01 -6.44 11.43
N VAL A 41 -7.07 -7.22 11.23
CA VAL A 41 -7.80 -7.30 9.97
C VAL A 41 -8.42 -5.96 9.61
N ASP A 42 -9.12 -5.30 10.53
CA ASP A 42 -9.79 -4.02 10.28
C ASP A 42 -8.80 -2.93 9.87
N ASN A 43 -7.73 -2.77 10.66
CA ASN A 43 -6.70 -1.77 10.37
C ASN A 43 -6.02 -2.01 9.00
N LEU A 44 -5.81 -3.28 8.62
CA LEU A 44 -5.25 -3.62 7.30
C LEU A 44 -6.25 -3.38 6.16
N VAL A 45 -7.54 -3.66 6.38
CA VAL A 45 -8.60 -3.38 5.39
C VAL A 45 -8.66 -1.89 5.11
N ASP A 46 -8.72 -1.06 6.16
CA ASP A 46 -8.79 0.40 6.02
C ASP A 46 -7.53 0.94 5.33
N ALA A 47 -6.34 0.48 5.76
CA ALA A 47 -5.08 0.88 5.15
C ALA A 47 -4.99 0.52 3.65
N LEU A 48 -5.49 -0.65 3.25
CA LEU A 48 -5.48 -1.08 1.84
C LEU A 48 -6.50 -0.30 1.01
N GLN A 49 -7.68 -0.01 1.55
CA GLN A 49 -8.67 0.83 0.88
C GLN A 49 -8.16 2.25 0.65
N ASP A 50 -7.47 2.82 1.64
CA ASP A 50 -6.84 4.13 1.52
C ASP A 50 -5.68 4.13 0.53
N LEU A 51 -4.84 3.09 0.56
CA LEU A 51 -3.69 2.95 -0.33
C LEU A 51 -4.13 2.82 -1.79
N PHE A 52 -5.11 1.95 -2.07
CA PHE A 52 -5.58 1.65 -3.42
C PHE A 52 -6.77 2.50 -3.88
N GLY A 53 -6.87 3.73 -3.39
CA GLY A 53 -7.79 4.71 -3.93
C GLY A 53 -7.63 4.87 -5.46
N PRO A 54 -8.68 5.36 -6.17
CA PRO A 54 -8.76 5.31 -7.65
C PRO A 54 -7.54 5.90 -8.38
N VAL A 55 -6.91 6.91 -7.80
CA VAL A 55 -5.74 7.58 -8.40
C VAL A 55 -4.47 6.74 -8.28
N THR A 56 -4.25 6.02 -7.17
CA THR A 56 -3.06 5.17 -6.96
C THR A 56 -3.00 4.06 -8.01
N VAL A 57 -4.14 3.40 -8.27
CA VAL A 57 -4.23 2.32 -9.27
C VAL A 57 -3.92 2.84 -10.67
N ALA A 58 -4.43 4.02 -11.02
CA ALA A 58 -4.17 4.65 -12.30
C ALA A 58 -2.68 4.97 -12.51
N ILE A 59 -2.01 5.44 -11.45
CA ILE A 59 -0.58 5.77 -11.47
C ILE A 59 0.29 4.54 -11.72
N VAL A 60 0.01 3.41 -11.05
CA VAL A 60 0.80 2.18 -11.23
C VAL A 60 0.81 1.73 -12.69
N ALA A 61 -0.33 1.80 -13.38
CA ALA A 61 -0.40 1.50 -14.81
C ALA A 61 0.42 2.48 -15.66
N LEU A 62 0.41 3.79 -15.35
CA LEU A 62 1.14 4.80 -16.10
C LEU A 62 2.66 4.66 -15.99
N ILE A 63 3.18 4.25 -14.83
CA ILE A 63 4.62 4.01 -14.61
C ILE A 63 5.14 2.89 -15.52
N THR A 64 4.35 1.82 -15.70
CA THR A 64 4.75 0.66 -16.50
C THR A 64 5.01 0.99 -17.96
N PHE A 65 4.23 1.91 -18.54
CA PHE A 65 4.27 2.23 -19.97
C PHE A 65 5.12 3.48 -20.32
N ARG A 66 5.80 4.12 -19.35
CA ARG A 66 6.52 5.39 -19.58
C ARG A 66 7.97 5.39 -19.10
N ASP A 67 8.89 5.20 -20.03
CA ASP A 67 10.33 5.12 -19.77
C ASP A 67 10.91 6.44 -19.24
N GLY A 68 10.45 7.57 -19.77
CA GLY A 68 10.85 8.91 -19.30
C GLY A 68 10.47 9.16 -17.84
N LEU A 69 9.25 8.79 -17.46
CA LEU A 69 8.79 8.80 -16.07
C LEU A 69 9.63 7.89 -15.17
N ARG A 70 9.91 6.65 -15.61
CA ARG A 70 10.78 5.71 -14.85
C ARG A 70 12.19 6.22 -14.65
N ALA A 71 12.76 6.96 -15.61
CA ALA A 71 14.07 7.58 -15.47
C ALA A 71 14.06 8.66 -14.39
N ARG A 72 13.08 9.58 -14.45
CA ARG A 72 12.95 10.68 -13.48
C ARG A 72 12.70 10.22 -12.05
N LEU A 73 11.85 9.20 -11.87
CA LEU A 73 11.61 8.63 -10.54
C LEU A 73 12.89 8.04 -9.94
N ARG A 74 13.72 7.37 -10.76
CA ARG A 74 15.03 6.86 -10.32
C ARG A 74 16.00 7.97 -9.94
N GLU A 75 16.04 9.06 -10.70
CA GLU A 75 16.84 10.26 -10.36
C GLU A 75 16.40 10.87 -9.02
N ALA A 76 15.10 10.82 -8.72
CA ALA A 76 14.54 11.23 -7.43
C ALA A 76 14.70 10.18 -6.31
N GLY A 77 15.47 9.10 -6.53
CA GLY A 77 15.71 8.04 -5.56
C GLY A 77 14.60 6.99 -5.43
N LEU A 78 13.56 7.07 -6.26
CA LEU A 78 12.45 6.12 -6.28
C LEU A 78 12.70 5.02 -7.33
N THR A 79 13.14 3.85 -6.87
CA THR A 79 13.32 2.66 -7.70
C THR A 79 12.09 1.75 -7.69
N GLY A 80 11.97 0.84 -8.67
CA GLY A 80 10.89 -0.15 -8.72
C GLY A 80 9.51 0.47 -9.02
N ILE A 81 8.47 0.00 -8.32
CA ILE A 81 7.11 0.57 -8.34
C ILE A 81 6.93 1.35 -7.03
N PRO A 82 7.16 2.68 -7.00
CA PRO A 82 7.33 3.42 -5.75
C PRO A 82 6.13 3.28 -4.80
N LEU A 83 4.90 3.39 -5.30
CA LEU A 83 3.70 3.27 -4.48
C LEU A 83 3.51 1.87 -3.88
N ALA A 84 3.87 0.82 -4.63
CA ALA A 84 3.83 -0.55 -4.12
C ALA A 84 4.90 -0.75 -3.03
N MET A 85 6.13 -0.29 -3.27
CA MET A 85 7.21 -0.39 -2.30
C MET A 85 6.91 0.35 -0.99
N GLN A 86 6.42 1.59 -1.08
CA GLN A 86 6.07 2.38 0.10
C GLN A 86 4.87 1.77 0.84
N GLY A 87 3.87 1.28 0.11
CA GLY A 87 2.75 0.53 0.69
C GLY A 87 3.22 -0.74 1.40
N THR A 88 4.15 -1.50 0.82
CA THR A 88 4.72 -2.70 1.46
C THR A 88 5.48 -2.35 2.73
N ALA A 89 6.32 -1.31 2.70
CA ALA A 89 7.06 -0.86 3.88
C ALA A 89 6.10 -0.40 5.01
N MET A 90 5.03 0.32 4.65
CA MET A 90 3.97 0.74 5.56
C MET A 90 3.32 -0.46 6.27
N ILE A 91 2.87 -1.45 5.50
CA ILE A 91 2.21 -2.66 6.04
C ILE A 91 3.19 -3.48 6.87
N ALA A 92 4.44 -3.66 6.41
CA ALA A 92 5.47 -4.39 7.16
C ALA A 92 5.76 -3.74 8.52
N ALA A 93 5.83 -2.40 8.57
CA ALA A 93 6.05 -1.68 9.82
C ALA A 93 4.90 -1.87 10.82
N TYR A 94 3.65 -1.87 10.33
CA TYR A 94 2.47 -2.13 11.15
C TYR A 94 2.45 -3.56 11.68
N LEU A 95 2.62 -4.56 10.80
CA LEU A 95 2.67 -5.98 11.19
C LEU A 95 3.81 -6.24 12.20
N THR A 96 4.94 -5.54 12.06
CA THR A 96 6.06 -5.64 13.00
C THR A 96 5.67 -5.12 14.38
N ALA A 97 4.93 -4.01 14.45
CA ALA A 97 4.42 -3.48 15.71
C ALA A 97 3.41 -4.46 16.35
N GLU A 98 2.47 -5.01 15.58
CA GLU A 98 1.50 -6.02 16.03
C GLU A 98 2.18 -7.30 16.54
N ARG A 99 3.27 -7.75 15.87
CA ARG A 99 4.08 -8.89 16.32
C ARG A 99 4.79 -8.60 17.65
N LYS A 100 5.35 -7.41 17.84
CA LYS A 100 5.96 -6.98 19.12
C LYS A 100 4.93 -6.97 20.26
N LEU A 101 3.67 -6.65 19.95
CA LEU A 101 2.54 -6.70 20.88
C LEU A 101 1.96 -8.11 21.07
N ARG A 102 2.55 -9.13 20.45
CA ARG A 102 2.13 -10.54 20.53
C ARG A 102 0.71 -10.81 20.00
N ARG A 103 0.19 -9.93 19.14
CA ARG A 103 -1.07 -10.13 18.41
C ARG A 103 -0.88 -10.97 17.14
N LEU A 104 0.36 -11.04 16.64
CA LEU A 104 0.81 -12.00 15.65
C LEU A 104 1.77 -13.03 16.26
N ALA A 105 1.91 -14.18 15.60
CA ALA A 105 2.90 -15.20 15.92
C ALA A 105 4.33 -14.62 15.84
N GLY A 106 5.20 -15.07 16.75
CA GLY A 106 6.57 -14.52 16.86
C GLY A 106 7.45 -14.81 15.66
N ASP A 107 7.12 -15.86 14.93
CA ASP A 107 7.73 -16.35 13.69
C ASP A 107 6.93 -15.96 12.44
N ALA A 108 5.91 -15.10 12.55
CA ALA A 108 5.17 -14.61 11.40
C ALA A 108 6.14 -13.96 10.38
N ASP A 109 6.11 -14.46 9.14
CA ASP A 109 6.94 -14.00 8.04
C ASP A 109 6.38 -12.69 7.44
N ILE A 110 6.73 -11.58 8.08
CA ILE A 110 6.27 -10.24 7.69
C ILE A 110 6.80 -9.87 6.29
N ASP A 111 8.01 -10.31 5.95
CA ASP A 111 8.66 -9.99 4.69
C ASP A 111 7.92 -10.64 3.50
N THR A 112 7.24 -11.76 3.72
CA THR A 112 6.32 -12.36 2.74
C THR A 112 4.90 -11.79 2.85
N LEU A 113 4.37 -11.60 4.06
CA LEU A 113 2.98 -11.15 4.26
C LEU A 113 2.71 -9.76 3.70
N ALA A 114 3.62 -8.80 3.93
CA ALA A 114 3.43 -7.42 3.50
C ALA A 114 3.34 -7.26 1.96
N PRO A 115 4.28 -7.79 1.14
CA PRO A 115 4.14 -7.73 -0.31
C PRO A 115 2.97 -8.58 -0.82
N THR A 116 2.61 -9.68 -0.15
CA THR A 116 1.43 -10.48 -0.53
C THR A 116 0.14 -9.67 -0.38
N LEU A 117 -0.04 -8.97 0.74
CA LEU A 117 -1.22 -8.10 0.96
C LEU A 117 -1.29 -6.97 -0.07
N VAL A 118 -0.17 -6.32 -0.37
CA VAL A 118 -0.11 -5.24 -1.36
C VAL A 118 -0.37 -5.76 -2.77
N GLY A 119 0.23 -6.89 -3.16
CA GLY A 119 0.02 -7.49 -4.48
C GLY A 119 -1.42 -7.97 -4.68
N ALA A 120 -1.99 -8.67 -3.70
CA ALA A 120 -3.38 -9.11 -3.75
C ALA A 120 -4.35 -7.93 -3.73
N GLY A 121 -4.07 -6.91 -2.93
CA GLY A 121 -4.79 -5.64 -2.94
C GLY A 121 -4.75 -4.97 -4.32
N HIS A 122 -3.57 -4.86 -4.93
CA HIS A 122 -3.45 -4.30 -6.27
C HIS A 122 -4.33 -5.03 -7.28
N LEU A 123 -4.32 -6.36 -7.30
CA LEU A 123 -5.15 -7.16 -8.20
C LEU A 123 -6.66 -6.95 -7.97
N LEU A 124 -7.11 -6.84 -6.71
CA LEU A 124 -8.52 -6.58 -6.39
C LEU A 124 -9.00 -5.20 -6.86
N PHE A 125 -8.11 -4.21 -6.90
CA PHE A 125 -8.45 -2.84 -7.27
C PHE A 125 -8.07 -2.48 -8.72
N ALA A 126 -7.34 -3.34 -9.43
CA ALA A 126 -6.76 -3.04 -10.75
C ALA A 126 -7.80 -2.88 -11.86
N ASP A 127 -8.95 -3.57 -11.77
CA ASP A 127 -10.02 -3.43 -12.75
C ASP A 127 -10.79 -2.12 -12.54
N ARG A 128 -10.53 -1.14 -13.41
CA ARG A 128 -11.16 0.17 -13.41
C ARG A 128 -12.45 0.24 -14.22
N THR A 129 -12.86 -0.86 -14.85
CA THR A 129 -14.12 -0.95 -15.62
C THR A 129 -15.31 -1.39 -14.76
N ILE A 130 -15.02 -1.87 -13.54
CA ILE A 130 -16.01 -2.33 -12.56
C ILE A 130 -16.00 -1.39 -11.34
N ALA A 131 -17.08 -1.41 -10.56
CA ALA A 131 -17.13 -0.73 -9.28
C ALA A 131 -15.95 -1.17 -8.37
N PRO A 132 -15.44 -0.27 -7.49
CA PRO A 132 -14.43 -0.62 -6.51
C PRO A 132 -14.82 -1.86 -5.70
N PRO A 133 -13.85 -2.69 -5.27
CA PRO A 133 -14.16 -3.90 -4.51
C PRO A 133 -14.89 -3.55 -3.22
N GLN A 134 -15.92 -4.34 -2.91
CA GLN A 134 -16.65 -4.19 -1.65
C GLN A 134 -15.71 -4.44 -0.46
N THR A 135 -15.92 -3.74 0.66
CA THR A 135 -15.14 -3.92 1.90
C THR A 135 -15.09 -5.40 2.34
N ALA A 136 -16.16 -6.16 2.12
CA ALA A 136 -16.19 -7.59 2.42
C ALA A 136 -15.18 -8.41 1.61
N ALA A 137 -14.92 -8.05 0.35
CA ALA A 137 -13.92 -8.72 -0.49
C ALA A 137 -12.49 -8.43 -0.02
N VAL A 138 -12.21 -7.16 0.34
CA VAL A 138 -10.92 -6.74 0.90
C VAL A 138 -10.68 -7.46 2.24
N ARG A 139 -11.68 -7.46 3.13
CA ARG A 139 -11.64 -8.18 4.41
C ARG A 139 -11.37 -9.65 4.23
N LYS A 140 -12.07 -10.32 3.31
CA LYS A 140 -11.86 -11.74 3.01
C LYS A 140 -10.41 -11.99 2.60
N MET A 141 -9.89 -11.21 1.68
CA MET A 141 -8.50 -11.31 1.22
C MET A 141 -7.51 -11.13 2.38
N VAL A 142 -7.66 -10.06 3.16
CA VAL A 142 -6.80 -9.79 4.32
C VAL A 142 -6.82 -10.96 5.29
N THR A 143 -8.01 -11.38 5.74
CA THR A 143 -8.17 -12.49 6.68
C THR A 143 -7.50 -13.75 6.17
N THR A 144 -7.68 -14.10 4.89
CA THR A 144 -7.05 -15.28 4.29
C THR A 144 -5.52 -15.18 4.32
N VAL A 145 -4.95 -14.04 3.96
CA VAL A 145 -3.49 -13.86 3.90
C VAL A 145 -2.85 -13.92 5.29
N ILE A 146 -3.48 -13.32 6.32
CA ILE A 146 -2.89 -13.25 7.67
C ILE A 146 -3.35 -14.35 8.62
N ALA A 147 -4.24 -15.26 8.19
CA ALA A 147 -4.83 -16.30 9.05
C ALA A 147 -3.78 -17.11 9.81
N GLY A 148 -2.72 -17.55 9.13
CA GLY A 148 -1.64 -18.34 9.74
C GLY A 148 -0.72 -17.54 10.68
N ALA A 149 -0.77 -16.21 10.63
CA ALA A 149 0.05 -15.33 11.45
C ALA A 149 -0.68 -14.84 12.70
N LEU A 150 -2.02 -14.92 12.75
CA LEU A 150 -2.80 -14.44 13.88
C LEU A 150 -2.65 -15.37 15.09
N ARG A 151 -2.52 -14.78 16.29
CA ARG A 151 -2.63 -15.53 17.54
C ARG A 151 -4.08 -15.60 18.01
N PRO A 152 -4.52 -16.74 18.57
CA PRO A 152 -5.77 -16.79 19.31
C PRO A 152 -5.75 -15.74 20.43
N LEU A 153 -6.87 -15.05 20.64
CA LEU A 153 -7.03 -14.19 21.81
C LEU A 153 -6.84 -15.04 23.08
N PRO A 154 -6.08 -14.58 24.09
CA PRO A 154 -6.00 -15.29 25.35
C PRO A 154 -7.41 -15.40 25.94
N SER A 155 -7.77 -16.63 26.32
CA SER A 155 -9.04 -16.97 26.98
C SER A 155 -9.13 -16.38 28.38
#